data_AF-A0A3C0G9K9-F1
#
_entry.id   AF-A0A3C0G9K9-F1
#
_cell.length_a   1.000
_cell.length_b   1.000
_cell.length_c   1.000
_cell.angle_alpha   90.00
_cell.angle_beta   90.00
_cell.angle_gamma   90.00
#
_symmetry.space_group_name_H-M   'P 1'
#
loop_
_entity.id
_entity.type
_entity.pdbx_description
1 polymer ?
#
loop_
_entity_poly.entity_id
_entity_poly.type
_entity_poly.pdbx_seq_one_letter_code
_entity_poly.pdbx_strand_id
1 'polypeptide(L)'
;AMSSMIMTFFISLAIMISATGTLYFKGAPVDDATDMMHALGPWAGDFALTLFTLGIIGAGLSSIFPNLLLFPWLVADYTNTERDMKKPLYKLIVVLVALSGLIVPVLGGKPVWILIAS
;
A
#
# COMPACT_ATOMS: atom_id res chain seq x y z
N ALA A 1 10.36 -18.43 -1.58
CA ALA A 1 10.11 -17.79 -0.27
C ALA A 1 11.37 -17.09 0.26
N MET A 2 12.46 -17.82 0.52
CA MET A 2 13.70 -17.23 1.07
C MET A 2 14.36 -16.19 0.16
N SER A 3 14.40 -16.42 -1.15
CA SER A 3 14.92 -15.46 -2.14
C SER A 3 14.12 -14.14 -2.17
N SER A 4 12.79 -14.22 -2.11
CA SER A 4 11.91 -13.05 -2.11
C SER A 4 12.08 -12.20 -0.86
N MET A 5 12.18 -12.82 0.32
CA MET A 5 12.40 -12.11 1.58
C MET A 5 13.74 -11.36 1.59
N ILE A 6 14.80 -11.99 1.09
CA ILE A 6 16.12 -11.35 0.98
C ILE A 6 16.06 -10.13 0.05
N MET A 7 15.38 -10.24 -1.10
CA MET A 7 15.21 -9.11 -2.02
C MET A 7 14.41 -7.97 -1.39
N THR A 8 13.28 -8.26 -0.74
CA THR A 8 12.49 -7.23 -0.06
C THR A 8 13.28 -6.52 1.04
N PHE A 9 14.14 -7.26 1.76
CA PHE A 9 15.03 -6.67 2.77
C PHE A 9 16.01 -5.67 2.16
N PHE A 10 16.70 -6.02 1.08
CA PHE A 10 17.62 -5.10 0.40
C PHE A 10 16.91 -3.90 -0.21
N ILE A 11 15.72 -4.09 -0.78
CA ILE A 11 14.90 -3.00 -1.32
C ILE A 11 14.51 -2.03 -0.19
N SER A 12 14.03 -2.55 0.94
CA SER A 12 13.68 -1.72 2.10
C SER A 12 14.89 -0.95 2.64
N LEU A 13 16.05 -1.61 2.75
CA LEU A 13 17.30 -0.97 3.16
C LEU A 13 17.69 0.19 2.23
N ALA A 14 17.64 -0.02 0.91
CA ALA A 14 17.95 1.01 -0.07
C ALA A 14 16.99 2.20 0.01
N ILE A 15 15.69 1.94 0.24
CA ILE A 15 14.68 2.99 0.44
C ILE A 15 14.98 3.82 1.69
N MET A 16 15.28 3.18 2.83
CA MET A 16 15.60 3.88 4.08
C MET A 16 16.85 4.76 3.97
N ILE A 17 17.91 4.26 3.31
CA ILE A 17 19.13 5.04 3.06
C ILE A 17 18.84 6.24 2.16
N SER A 18 18.06 6.03 1.10
CA SER A 18 17.67 7.09 0.16
C SER A 18 16.80 8.16 0.84
N ALA A 19 15.85 7.75 1.68
CA ALA A 19 15.02 8.67 2.47
C ALA A 19 15.88 9.47 3.45
N THR A 20 16.82 8.83 4.15
CA THR A 20 17.74 9.54 5.06
C THR A 20 18.62 10.53 4.28
N GLY A 21 19.15 10.14 3.13
CA GLY A 21 19.99 11.01 2.30
C GLY A 21 19.27 12.25 1.73
N THR A 22 17.95 12.17 1.52
CA THR A 22 17.17 13.23 0.85
C THR A 22 16.29 14.06 1.79
N LEU A 23 15.63 13.42 2.76
CA LEU A 23 14.69 14.06 3.69
C LEU A 23 15.37 14.51 4.99
N TYR A 24 16.21 13.66 5.59
CA TYR A 24 16.82 13.97 6.89
C TYR A 24 17.77 15.18 6.80
N PHE A 25 18.56 15.28 5.73
CA PHE A 25 19.46 16.42 5.52
C PHE A 25 18.75 17.70 5.09
N LYS A 26 17.54 17.62 4.50
CA LYS A 26 16.74 18.79 4.12
C LYS A 26 15.79 19.28 5.22
N GLY A 27 15.64 18.53 6.33
CA GLY A 27 14.70 18.87 7.40
C GLY A 27 13.25 18.92 6.94
N ALA A 28 12.91 18.27 5.82
CA ALA A 28 11.56 18.29 5.25
C ALA A 28 10.67 17.27 5.98
N PRO A 29 9.56 17.68 6.60
CA PRO A 29 8.61 16.75 7.19
C PRO A 29 7.90 15.92 6.10
N VAL A 30 7.51 14.69 6.46
CA VAL A 30 6.72 13.79 5.59
C VAL A 30 5.31 13.75 6.14
N ASP A 31 4.53 14.78 5.84
CA ASP A 31 3.16 14.87 6.33
C ASP A 31 2.17 14.35 5.28
N ASP A 32 2.45 14.59 4.00
CA ASP A 32 1.56 14.28 2.90
C ASP A 32 2.28 13.52 1.77
N ALA A 33 1.49 12.83 0.93
CA ALA A 33 2.04 12.07 -0.20
C ALA A 33 2.77 12.95 -1.23
N THR A 34 2.40 14.23 -1.30
CA THR A 34 3.07 15.25 -2.10
C THR A 34 4.50 15.51 -1.64
N ASP A 35 4.79 15.43 -0.34
CA ASP A 35 6.14 15.67 0.20
C ASP A 35 7.09 14.53 -0.23
N MET A 36 6.58 13.29 -0.22
CA MET A 36 7.29 12.12 -0.72
C MET A 36 7.59 12.22 -2.23
N MET A 37 6.65 12.77 -3.01
CA MET A 37 6.88 13.04 -4.42
C MET A 37 7.95 14.12 -4.63
N HIS A 38 7.93 15.21 -3.86
CA HIS A 38 8.94 16.26 -3.96
C HIS A 38 10.35 15.76 -3.60
N ALA A 39 10.46 14.74 -2.74
CA ALA A 39 11.71 14.05 -2.45
C ALA A 39 12.34 13.38 -3.68
N LEU A 40 11.51 12.91 -4.62
CA LEU A 40 11.93 12.30 -5.89
C LEU A 40 12.23 13.34 -6.97
N GLY A 41 11.79 14.59 -6.81
CA GLY A 41 12.02 15.69 -7.75
C GLY A 41 13.49 15.87 -8.18
N PRO A 42 14.48 15.86 -7.27
CA PRO A 42 15.89 15.98 -7.64
C PRO A 42 16.44 14.84 -8.52
N TRP A 43 15.83 13.66 -8.47
CA TRP A 43 16.29 12.46 -9.18
C TRP A 43 15.54 12.23 -10.49
N ALA A 44 14.22 12.47 -10.51
CA ALA A 44 13.35 12.21 -11.65
C ALA A 44 12.85 13.49 -12.35
N GLY A 45 13.13 14.68 -11.82
CA GLY A 45 12.72 15.96 -12.39
C GLY A 45 11.20 16.03 -12.59
N ASP A 46 10.77 16.48 -13.77
CA ASP A 46 9.35 16.54 -14.16
C ASP A 46 8.68 15.16 -14.23
N PHE A 47 9.45 14.07 -14.35
CA PHE A 47 8.94 12.69 -14.30
C PHE A 47 8.70 12.19 -12.87
N ALA A 48 9.09 12.92 -11.83
CA ALA A 48 8.90 12.49 -10.44
C ALA A 48 7.41 12.28 -10.12
N LEU A 49 6.53 13.18 -10.58
CA LEU A 49 5.09 13.08 -10.38
C LEU A 49 4.52 11.81 -11.04
N THR A 50 4.88 11.55 -12.30
CA THR A 50 4.33 10.43 -13.06
C THR A 50 4.87 9.09 -12.56
N LEU A 51 6.16 9.02 -12.26
CA LEU A 51 6.81 7.82 -11.70
C LEU A 51 6.25 7.49 -10.31
N PHE A 52 6.09 8.49 -9.45
CA PHE A 52 5.53 8.30 -8.12
C PHE A 52 4.06 7.90 -8.16
N THR A 53 3.26 8.57 -8.99
CA THR A 53 1.83 8.24 -9.15
C THR A 53 1.65 6.83 -9.68
N LEU A 54 2.39 6.44 -10.72
CA LEU A 54 2.35 5.07 -11.25
C LEU A 54 2.84 4.05 -10.22
N GLY A 55 3.90 4.37 -9.47
CA GLY A 55 4.42 3.52 -8.40
C GLY A 55 3.42 3.27 -7.28
N ILE A 56 2.79 4.33 -6.76
CA ILE A 56 1.77 4.21 -5.70
C ILE A 56 0.54 3.47 -6.20
N ILE A 57 0.07 3.75 -7.41
CA ILE A 57 -1.07 3.03 -7.99
C ILE A 57 -0.72 1.54 -8.15
N GLY A 58 0.46 1.23 -8.68
CA GLY A 58 0.92 -0.16 -8.85
C GLY A 58 1.05 -0.89 -7.51
N ALA A 59 1.65 -0.26 -6.50
CA ALA A 59 1.79 -0.83 -5.16
C ALA A 59 0.43 -1.04 -4.49
N GLY A 60 -0.44 -0.03 -4.52
CA GLY A 60 -1.78 -0.10 -3.94
C GLY A 60 -2.64 -1.17 -4.59
N LEU A 61 -2.67 -1.23 -5.93
CA LEU A 61 -3.38 -2.29 -6.65
C LEU A 61 -2.79 -3.67 -6.35
N SER A 62 -1.46 -3.81 -6.28
CA SER A 62 -0.84 -5.11 -5.98
C SER A 62 -1.18 -5.63 -4.59
N SER A 63 -1.36 -4.74 -3.60
CA SER A 63 -1.71 -5.12 -2.22
C SER A 63 -3.22 -5.27 -2.00
N ILE A 64 -4.06 -4.54 -2.73
CA ILE A 64 -5.52 -4.57 -2.52
C ILE A 64 -6.13 -5.90 -2.95
N PHE A 65 -5.67 -6.50 -4.06
CA PHE A 65 -6.23 -7.76 -4.55
C PHE A 65 -6.02 -8.93 -3.56
N PRO A 66 -4.79 -9.21 -3.07
CA PRO A 66 -4.59 -10.25 -2.06
C PRO A 66 -5.36 -9.97 -0.77
N ASN A 67 -5.33 -8.73 -0.26
CA ASN A 67 -6.01 -8.39 1.00
C ASN A 67 -7.53 -8.56 0.91
N LEU A 68 -8.16 -8.16 -0.20
CA LEU A 68 -9.59 -8.33 -0.40
C LEU A 68 -10.00 -9.80 -0.56
N LEU A 69 -9.13 -10.63 -1.15
CA LEU A 69 -9.40 -12.06 -1.37
C LEU A 69 -9.08 -12.92 -0.15
N LEU A 70 -8.15 -12.48 0.71
CA LEU A 70 -7.72 -13.23 1.90
C LEU A 70 -8.89 -13.53 2.84
N PHE A 71 -9.75 -12.55 3.10
CA PHE A 71 -10.89 -12.74 4.01
C PHE A 71 -11.96 -13.72 3.44
N PRO A 72 -12.44 -13.57 2.19
CA PRO A 72 -13.20 -14.62 1.49
C PRO A 72 -12.55 -15.99 1.53
N TRP A 73 -11.25 -16.09 1.31
CA TRP A 73 -10.52 -17.36 1.33
C TRP A 73 -10.48 -17.99 2.71
N LEU A 74 -10.30 -17.19 3.77
CA LEU A 74 -10.36 -17.67 5.15
C LEU A 74 -11.75 -18.22 5.50
N VAL A 75 -12.81 -17.54 5.07
CA VAL A 75 -14.20 -18.01 5.26
C VAL A 75 -14.46 -19.29 4.46
N ALA A 76 -13.94 -19.39 3.23
CA ALA A 76 -14.05 -20.57 2.38
C ALA A 76 -13.37 -21.79 3.01
N ASP A 77 -12.13 -21.61 3.49
CA ASP A 77 -11.37 -22.65 4.19
C ASP A 77 -12.09 -23.09 5.48
N TYR A 78 -12.60 -22.14 6.26
CA TYR A 78 -13.33 -22.46 7.50
C TYR A 78 -14.63 -23.25 7.23
N THR A 79 -15.32 -22.96 6.13
CA THR A 79 -16.61 -23.59 5.77
C THR A 79 -16.42 -24.85 4.90
N ASN A 80 -15.17 -25.28 4.62
CA ASN A 80 -14.84 -26.43 3.74
C ASN A 80 -15.62 -26.43 2.41
N THR A 81 -16.03 -25.26 1.94
CA THR A 81 -16.86 -25.10 0.74
C THR A 81 -15.93 -24.80 -0.43
N GLU A 82 -16.21 -25.36 -1.60
CA GLU A 82 -15.43 -25.07 -2.82
C GLU A 82 -15.24 -23.56 -2.99
N ARG A 83 -14.03 -23.15 -3.39
CA ARG A 83 -13.58 -21.76 -3.60
C ARG A 83 -14.31 -21.12 -4.78
N ASP A 84 -15.63 -21.04 -4.68
CA ASP A 84 -16.52 -20.63 -5.77
C ASP A 84 -16.80 -19.13 -5.64
N MET A 85 -15.90 -18.35 -6.24
CA MET A 85 -15.88 -16.88 -6.21
C MET A 85 -17.11 -16.23 -6.88
N LYS A 86 -18.02 -17.04 -7.44
CA LYS A 86 -19.28 -16.59 -8.06
C LYS A 86 -20.44 -16.43 -7.06
N LYS A 87 -20.32 -16.94 -5.83
CA LYS A 87 -21.41 -16.81 -4.85
C LYS A 87 -21.62 -15.35 -4.45
N PRO A 88 -22.87 -14.85 -4.40
CA PRO A 88 -23.17 -13.46 -4.05
C PRO A 88 -22.70 -13.08 -2.64
N LEU A 89 -22.56 -14.06 -1.74
CA LEU A 89 -21.99 -13.93 -0.40
C LEU A 89 -20.55 -13.41 -0.41
N TYR A 90 -19.68 -13.93 -1.30
CA TYR A 90 -18.29 -13.47 -1.39
C TYR A 90 -18.19 -12.05 -1.95
N LYS A 91 -19.04 -11.69 -2.92
CA LYS A 91 -19.12 -10.30 -3.41
C LYS A 91 -19.56 -9.34 -2.30
N LEU A 92 -20.56 -9.72 -1.49
CA LEU A 92 -21.02 -8.89 -0.38
C LEU A 92 -19.92 -8.71 0.68
N ILE A 93 -19.18 -9.77 0.99
CA ILE A 93 -18.02 -9.71 1.90
C ILE A 93 -16.92 -8.79 1.36
N VAL A 94 -16.55 -8.91 0.08
CA VAL A 94 -15.54 -8.03 -0.53
C VAL A 94 -15.99 -6.56 -0.50
N VAL A 95 -17.27 -6.30 -0.77
CA VAL A 95 -17.84 -4.94 -0.68
C VAL A 95 -17.80 -4.42 0.75
N LEU A 96 -18.12 -5.24 1.76
CA LEU A 96 -18.03 -4.84 3.17
C LEU A 96 -16.58 -4.54 3.60
N VAL A 97 -15.61 -5.33 3.17
CA VAL A 97 -14.19 -5.08 3.44
C VAL A 97 -13.68 -3.83 2.69
N ALA A 98 -14.14 -3.61 1.45
CA ALA A 98 -13.83 -2.38 0.73
C ALA A 98 -14.44 -1.14 1.40
N LEU A 99 -15.66 -1.25 1.92
CA LEU A 99 -16.33 -0.17 2.66
C LEU A 99 -15.63 0.11 3.99
N SER A 100 -15.13 -0.91 4.70
CA SER A 100 -14.38 -0.70 5.94
C SER A 100 -13.05 0.02 5.69
N GLY A 101 -12.41 -0.22 4.56
CA GLY A 101 -11.24 0.55 4.11
C GLY A 101 -11.54 2.03 3.87
N LEU A 102 -12.79 2.39 3.56
CA LEU A 102 -13.21 3.77 3.33
C LEU A 102 -13.42 4.56 4.65
N ILE A 103 -13.56 3.88 5.79
CA ILE A 103 -13.74 4.51 7.10
C ILE A 103 -12.55 5.42 7.43
N VAL A 104 -11.35 4.95 7.10
CA VAL A 104 -10.09 5.63 7.41
C VAL A 104 -9.94 6.99 6.67
N PRO A 105 -10.11 7.06 5.33
CA PRO A 105 -10.16 8.35 4.62
C PRO A 105 -11.30 9.27 5.05
N VAL A 106 -12.48 8.70 5.36
CA VAL A 106 -13.68 9.48 5.72
C VAL A 106 -13.51 10.19 7.07
N LEU A 107 -12.73 9.62 7.99
CA LEU A 107 -12.39 10.25 9.27
C LEU A 107 -11.34 11.36 9.15
N GLY A 108 -10.85 11.68 7.94
CA GLY A 108 -9.93 12.80 7.70
C GLY A 108 -8.51 12.59 8.25
N GLY A 109 -8.14 11.36 8.61
CA GLY A 109 -6.78 11.05 9.01
C GLY A 109 -5.83 11.16 7.83
N LYS A 110 -4.65 11.78 8.05
CA LYS A 110 -3.60 11.80 7.04
C LYS A 110 -3.12 10.37 6.76
N PRO A 111 -3.19 9.87 5.51
CA PRO A 111 -2.86 8.48 5.19
C PRO A 111 -1.46 8.05 5.66
N VAL A 112 -0.49 8.97 5.60
CA VAL A 112 0.89 8.75 6.05
C VAL A 112 0.94 8.39 7.54
N TRP A 113 0.25 9.16 8.39
CA TRP A 113 0.20 8.91 9.82
C TRP A 113 -0.53 7.62 10.18
N ILE A 114 -1.60 7.30 9.45
CA ILE A 114 -2.33 6.04 9.64
C ILE A 114 -1.45 4.85 9.28
N LEU A 115 -0.70 4.92 8.17
CA LEU A 115 0.22 3.88 7.74
C LEU A 115 1.36 3.64 8.74
N ILE A 116 1.82 4.68 9.44
CA ILE A 116 2.82 4.55 10.51
C ILE A 116 2.21 3.90 11.76
N ALA A 117 0.93 4.13 12.02
CA ALA A 117 0.23 3.63 13.21
C ALA A 117 -0.31 2.19 13.06
N SER A 118 -0.51 1.71 11.82
CA SER A 118 -1.07 0.38 11.49
C SER A 118 -0.01 -0.72 11.49
#